data_AF-A0A0F9F7G9-F1
#
_entry.id   AF-A0A0F9F7G9-F1
#
_cell.length_a   1.000
_cell.length_b   1.000
_cell.length_c   1.000
_cell.angle_alpha   90.00
_cell.angle_beta   90.00
_cell.angle_gamma   90.00
#
_symmetry.space_group_name_H-M   'P 1'
#
loop_
_entity.id
_entity.type
_entity.pdbx_description
1 polymer ?
#
loop_
_entity_poly.entity_id
_entity_poly.type
_entity_poly.pdbx_seq_one_letter_code
_entity_poly.pdbx_strand_id
1 'polypeptide(L)'
;MSLIPKIVIGEKYVFRHNTIEAVCPHCGYILGSKREPYEQIVTVTGNANGMCCSECFGLLPSEGWYAVDAKTRIGTTLCVPYTQLEEIQEEEK
;
A
#
# COMPACT_ATOMS: atom_id res chain seq x y z
N MET A 1 9.77 -13.67 -14.75
CA MET A 1 8.38 -13.60 -14.22
C MET A 1 8.42 -12.63 -13.05
N SER A 2 7.60 -11.58 -13.07
CA SER A 2 7.49 -10.67 -11.91
C SER A 2 6.66 -11.38 -10.83
N LEU A 3 7.17 -11.45 -9.60
CA LEU A 3 6.41 -11.97 -8.46
C LEU A 3 5.36 -10.97 -7.97
N ILE A 4 5.54 -9.69 -8.31
CA ILE A 4 4.64 -8.60 -7.95
C ILE A 4 3.53 -8.50 -9.01
N PRO A 5 2.24 -8.55 -8.62
CA PRO A 5 1.12 -8.36 -9.52
C PRO A 5 1.17 -6.96 -10.14
N LYS A 6 0.66 -6.86 -11.37
CA LYS A 6 0.66 -5.59 -12.09
C LYS A 6 -0.45 -4.69 -11.54
N ILE A 7 -0.10 -3.76 -10.65
CA ILE A 7 -1.00 -2.68 -10.22
C ILE A 7 -1.09 -1.60 -11.30
N VAL A 8 -2.30 -1.14 -11.59
CA VAL A 8 -2.58 -0.12 -12.60
C VAL A 8 -2.73 1.25 -11.91
N ILE A 9 -1.92 2.22 -12.35
CA ILE A 9 -2.00 3.60 -11.84
C ILE A 9 -3.29 4.26 -12.37
N GLY A 10 -4.02 4.94 -11.49
CA GLY A 10 -5.32 5.57 -11.75
C GLY A 10 -6.51 4.70 -11.36
N GLU A 11 -6.30 3.40 -11.14
CA GLU A 11 -7.36 2.46 -10.77
C GLU A 11 -7.61 2.40 -9.26
N LYS A 12 -8.80 1.92 -8.90
CA LYS A 12 -9.20 1.73 -7.51
C LYS A 12 -8.91 0.32 -7.05
N TYR A 13 -8.47 0.22 -5.81
CA TYR A 13 -8.16 -1.02 -5.13
C TYR A 13 -8.75 -1.00 -3.72
N VAL A 14 -8.98 -2.19 -3.17
CA VAL A 14 -9.28 -2.36 -1.75
C VAL A 14 -7.96 -2.42 -1.00
N PHE A 15 -7.70 -1.43 -0.15
CA PHE A 15 -6.60 -1.44 0.80
C PHE A 15 -7.03 -2.21 2.05
N ARG A 16 -6.47 -3.41 2.26
CA ARG A 16 -6.71 -4.27 3.43
C ARG A 16 -5.47 -4.43 4.30
N HIS A 17 -5.70 -4.74 5.57
CA HIS A 17 -4.62 -5.19 6.44
C HIS A 17 -4.03 -6.51 5.92
N ASN A 18 -2.71 -6.54 5.76
CA ASN A 18 -1.95 -7.76 5.47
C ASN A 18 -0.52 -7.60 6.00
N THR A 19 -0.01 -8.58 6.74
CA THR A 19 1.31 -8.50 7.39
C THR A 19 2.46 -9.07 6.57
N ILE A 20 2.18 -9.71 5.42
CA ILE A 20 3.15 -10.52 4.67
C ILE A 20 4.37 -9.72 4.18
N GLU A 21 4.23 -8.43 3.83
CA GLU A 21 5.37 -7.62 3.32
C GLU A 21 5.47 -6.22 3.92
N ALA A 22 4.74 -5.97 4.99
CA ALA A 22 4.78 -4.68 5.65
C ALA A 22 5.85 -4.69 6.75
N VAL A 23 7.09 -5.10 6.47
CA VAL A 23 8.18 -5.12 7.48
C VAL A 23 9.36 -4.29 7.01
N CYS A 24 9.80 -3.34 7.83
CA CYS A 24 10.97 -2.53 7.55
C CYS A 24 12.23 -3.41 7.54
N PRO A 25 13.02 -3.43 6.46
CA PRO A 25 14.24 -4.25 6.38
C PRO A 25 15.36 -3.76 7.31
N HIS A 26 15.29 -2.51 7.80
CA HIS A 26 16.31 -1.92 8.65
C HIS A 26 16.09 -2.20 10.14
N CYS A 27 14.84 -2.17 10.61
CA CYS A 27 14.52 -2.25 12.04
C CYS A 27 13.47 -3.32 12.39
N GLY A 28 12.94 -4.06 11.41
CA GLY A 28 11.92 -5.09 11.61
C GLY A 28 10.54 -4.56 11.99
N TYR A 29 10.32 -3.25 11.97
CA TYR A 29 9.04 -2.66 12.34
C TYR A 29 7.96 -2.94 11.30
N ILE A 30 6.72 -3.20 11.75
CA ILE A 30 5.58 -3.42 10.87
C ILE A 30 5.08 -2.08 10.32
N LEU A 31 5.12 -1.93 9.00
CA LEU A 31 4.67 -0.77 8.23
C LEU A 31 3.22 -0.96 7.75
N GLY A 32 2.70 -0.01 6.97
CA GLY A 32 1.35 -0.10 6.37
C GLY A 32 0.22 -0.13 7.39
N SER A 33 -0.89 -0.81 7.05
CA SER A 33 -1.99 -1.01 8.01
C SER A 33 -1.59 -2.02 9.08
N LYS A 34 -1.73 -1.66 10.36
CA LYS A 34 -1.25 -2.43 11.52
C LYS A 34 -2.36 -3.15 12.30
N ARG A 35 -3.64 -2.90 12.00
CA ARG A 35 -4.77 -3.43 12.79
C ARG A 35 -5.91 -3.89 11.90
N GLU A 36 -6.46 -5.03 12.25
CA GLU A 36 -7.77 -5.49 11.79
C GLU A 36 -8.89 -5.02 12.73
N PRO A 37 -10.11 -4.77 12.22
CA PRO A 37 -10.45 -4.74 10.80
C PRO A 37 -10.03 -3.39 10.18
N TYR A 38 -9.33 -3.43 9.04
CA TYR A 38 -9.07 -2.25 8.24
C TYR A 38 -9.29 -2.57 6.77
N GLU A 39 -10.22 -1.84 6.17
CA GLU A 39 -10.55 -1.91 4.76
C GLU A 39 -10.88 -0.49 4.27
N GLN A 40 -10.27 -0.08 3.17
CA GLN A 40 -10.56 1.21 2.56
C GLN A 40 -10.40 1.16 1.03
N ILE A 41 -11.34 1.74 0.29
CA ILE A 41 -11.17 1.95 -1.14
C ILE A 41 -10.18 3.10 -1.35
N VAL A 42 -9.11 2.83 -2.08
CA VAL A 42 -8.06 3.79 -2.42
C VAL A 42 -7.86 3.86 -3.92
N THR A 43 -7.32 4.97 -4.42
CA THR A 43 -6.92 5.10 -5.83
C THR A 43 -5.40 5.10 -5.91
N VAL A 44 -4.80 4.26 -6.74
CA VAL A 44 -3.35 4.24 -6.92
C VAL A 44 -2.93 5.45 -7.75
N THR A 45 -2.06 6.30 -7.21
CA THR A 45 -1.62 7.53 -7.87
C THR A 45 -0.23 7.43 -8.48
N GLY A 46 0.55 6.41 -8.09
CA GLY A 46 1.87 6.15 -8.67
C GLY A 46 2.69 5.16 -7.86
N ASN A 47 3.96 5.00 -8.25
CA ASN A 47 4.94 4.25 -7.45
C ASN A 47 5.38 5.10 -6.25
N ALA A 48 5.56 4.47 -5.09
CA ALA A 48 6.03 5.17 -3.91
C ALA A 48 7.56 5.33 -3.95
N ASN A 49 8.02 6.49 -4.40
CA ASN A 49 9.44 6.84 -4.43
C ASN A 49 9.84 7.57 -3.12
N GLY A 50 11.02 7.23 -2.58
CA GLY A 50 11.62 7.98 -1.46
C GLY A 50 10.93 7.80 -0.11
N MET A 51 10.25 6.67 0.10
CA MET A 51 9.61 6.36 1.38
C MET A 51 10.63 6.06 2.46
N CYS A 52 10.34 6.46 3.70
CA CYS A 52 11.13 6.12 4.87
C CYS A 52 10.28 5.41 5.93
N CYS A 53 10.92 4.55 6.72
CA CYS A 53 10.29 3.95 7.89
C CYS A 53 9.96 5.04 8.92
N SER A 54 8.74 5.06 9.45
CA SER A 54 8.33 6.03 10.47
C SER A 54 9.07 5.89 11.81
N GLU A 55 9.66 4.73 12.08
CA GLU A 55 10.36 4.46 13.34
C GLU A 55 11.87 4.70 13.24
N CYS A 56 12.54 4.09 12.26
CA CYS A 56 14.00 4.17 12.13
C CYS A 56 14.47 5.19 11.10
N PHE A 57 13.55 5.84 10.38
CA PHE A 57 13.83 6.81 9.31
C PHE A 57 14.69 6.29 8.15
N GLY A 58 14.92 4.97 8.10
CA GLY A 58 15.65 4.32 7.02
C GLY A 58 14.84 4.35 5.72
N LEU A 59 15.52 4.58 4.60
CA LEU A 59 14.91 4.55 3.27
C LEU A 59 14.43 3.13 2.93
N LEU A 60 13.18 3.02 2.54
CA LEU A 60 12.54 1.76 2.17
C LEU A 60 12.70 1.52 0.66
N PRO A 61 12.77 0.25 0.23
CA PRO A 61 12.71 -0.08 -1.19
C PRO A 61 11.38 0.41 -1.79
N SER A 62 11.43 1.01 -2.98
CA SER A 62 10.24 1.49 -3.69
C SER A 62 9.52 0.40 -4.47
N GLU A 63 10.22 -0.70 -4.79
CA GLU A 63 9.64 -1.82 -5.53
C GLU A 63 8.52 -2.48 -4.72
N GLY A 64 7.36 -2.67 -5.35
CA GLY A 64 6.17 -3.21 -4.68
C GLY A 64 5.43 -2.24 -3.79
N TRP A 65 5.84 -0.96 -3.70
CA TRP A 65 5.12 0.06 -2.95
C TRP A 65 4.47 1.09 -3.86
N TYR A 66 3.24 1.44 -3.52
CA TYR A 66 2.38 2.32 -4.30
C TYR A 66 1.92 3.50 -3.48
N ALA A 67 1.99 4.69 -4.07
CA ALA A 67 1.32 5.86 -3.55
C ALA A 67 -0.18 5.74 -3.85
N VAL A 68 -1.00 5.95 -2.83
CA VAL A 68 -2.45 5.86 -2.95
C VAL A 68 -3.11 7.09 -2.35
N ASP A 69 -4.16 7.56 -3.02
CA ASP A 69 -5.07 8.55 -2.46
C ASP A 69 -6.20 7.83 -1.72
N ALA A 70 -6.18 7.98 -0.41
CA ALA A 70 -7.26 7.54 0.44
C ALA A 70 -8.26 8.70 0.52
N LYS A 71 -9.53 8.47 0.16
CA LYS A 71 -10.62 9.45 0.35
C LYS A 71 -10.91 9.69 1.85
N THR A 72 -9.93 10.18 2.59
CA THR A 72 -10.09 10.71 3.94
C THR A 72 -10.50 12.16 3.84
N ARG A 73 -11.09 12.73 4.91
CA ARG A 73 -11.45 14.16 4.95
C ARG A 73 -10.27 15.12 4.75
N ILE A 74 -9.03 14.60 4.77
CA ILE A 74 -7.79 15.38 4.81
C ILE A 74 -6.96 15.17 3.52
N GLY A 75 -7.43 14.34 2.56
CA GLY A 75 -6.72 14.13 1.28
C GLY A 75 -5.30 13.64 1.49
N THR A 76 -5.12 12.64 2.34
CA THR A 76 -3.79 12.13 2.70
C THR A 76 -3.33 11.10 1.70
N THR A 77 -2.24 11.39 0.98
CA THR A 77 -1.51 10.39 0.21
C THR A 77 -0.81 9.43 1.17
N LEU A 78 -1.10 8.13 1.04
CA LEU A 78 -0.46 7.07 1.79
C LEU A 78 0.46 6.28 0.87
N CYS A 79 1.44 5.59 1.44
CA CYS A 79 2.22 4.60 0.72
C CYS A 79 1.89 3.21 1.28
N VAL A 80 1.54 2.29 0.39
CA VAL A 80 1.08 0.95 0.75
C VAL A 80 1.82 -0.11 -0.07
N PRO A 81 2.14 -1.27 0.51
CA PRO A 81 2.71 -2.38 -0.23
C PRO A 81 1.64 -3.05 -1.08
N TYR A 82 2.03 -3.64 -2.21
CA TYR A 82 1.12 -4.30 -3.14
C TYR A 82 0.33 -5.46 -2.52
N THR A 83 0.91 -6.15 -1.52
CA THR A 83 0.22 -7.21 -0.77
C THR A 83 -0.93 -6.72 0.10
N GLN A 84 -1.05 -5.41 0.30
CA GLN A 84 -2.19 -4.79 0.96
C GLN A 84 -3.20 -4.22 -0.04
N LEU A 85 -2.98 -4.35 -1.35
CA LEU A 85 -3.89 -3.91 -2.40
C LEU A 85 -4.56 -5.11 -3.09
N GLU A 86 -5.89 -5.17 -3.01
CA GLU A 86 -6.69 -6.18 -3.69
C GLU A 86 -7.53 -5.54 -4.79
N GLU A 87 -7.63 -6.20 -5.94
CA GLU A 87 -8.51 -5.76 -7.04
C GLU A 87 -9.97 -5.79 -6.58
N ILE A 88 -10.71 -4.73 -6.92
CA ILE A 88 -12.15 -4.71 -6.71
C ILE A 88 -12.76 -5.62 -7.78
N GLN A 89 -13.24 -6.80 -7.39
CA GLN A 89 -14.07 -7.61 -8.27
C GLN A 89 -15.41 -6.88 -8.42
N GLU A 90 -15.63 -6.21 -9.56
CA GLU A 90 -16.99 -5.83 -9.95
C GLU A 90 -17.74 -7.15 -10.19
N GLU A 91 -18.58 -7.56 -9.23
CA GLU A 91 -19.58 -8.59 -9.49
C GLU A 91 -20.47 -8.08 -10.64
N GLU A 92 -20.30 -8.66 -11.82
CA GLU A 92 -21.17 -8.45 -12.97
C GLU A 92 -22.62 -8.67 -12.52
N LYS A 93 -23.42 -7.61 -12.53
CA LYS A 93 -24.82 -7.61 -12.12
C LYS A 93 -25.74 -7.46 -13.32
#